data_AF-A0A1P8XA69-F1
#
_entry.id   AF-A0A1P8XA69-F1
#
_cell.length_a   1.000
_cell.length_b   1.000
_cell.length_c   1.000
_cell.angle_alpha   90.00
_cell.angle_beta   90.00
_cell.angle_gamma   90.00
#
_symmetry.space_group_name_H-M   'P 1'
#
loop_
_entity.id
_entity.type
_entity.pdbx_description
1 polymer ?
#
loop_
_entity_poly.entity_id
_entity_poly.type
_entity_poly.pdbx_seq_one_letter_code
_entity_poly.pdbx_strand_id
1 'polypeptide(L)'
;MTLGIWGDLTILAAVMEIVFATCVFVYISRLEKRRPHPMGDQVGAHKAVLAKVRKRQPMSQQEVDYAAELVADARSPLAYAIPAALFTIGFFYVVGCLFMLHLHGGNPSFRTFIGGIPMLTSMNMAAQLRRVAGLKGKLADVSPG
;
A
#
# COMPACT_ATOMS: atom_id res chain seq x y z
N MET A 1 -7.75 16.63 32.43
CA MET A 1 -8.04 15.21 32.17
C MET A 1 -6.90 14.65 31.35
N THR A 2 -6.17 13.67 31.87
CA THR A 2 -5.14 12.95 31.11
C THR A 2 -5.84 11.99 30.15
N LEU A 3 -5.56 12.09 28.85
CA LEU A 3 -6.17 11.24 27.81
C LEU A 3 -5.92 9.73 28.02
N GLY A 4 -4.90 9.38 28.79
CA GLY A 4 -4.47 8.00 28.96
C GLY A 4 -3.85 7.44 27.67
N ILE A 5 -3.24 6.26 27.76
CA ILE A 5 -2.50 5.66 26.64
C ILE A 5 -3.37 5.48 25.38
N TRP A 6 -4.66 5.15 25.56
CA TRP A 6 -5.57 4.97 24.44
C TRP A 6 -5.86 6.27 23.71
N GLY A 7 -6.06 7.38 24.43
CA GLY A 7 -6.29 8.68 23.81
C GLY A 7 -5.03 9.21 23.10
N ASP A 8 -3.85 9.03 23.70
CA ASP A 8 -2.58 9.41 23.07
C ASP A 8 -2.35 8.62 21.76
N LEU A 9 -2.62 7.31 21.77
CA LEU A 9 -2.55 6.48 20.57
C LEU A 9 -3.60 6.88 19.52
N THR A 10 -4.80 7.27 19.91
CA THR A 10 -5.83 7.78 18.99
C THR A 10 -5.37 9.06 18.30
N ILE A 11 -4.81 10.01 19.04
CA ILE A 11 -4.27 11.25 18.45
C ILE A 11 -3.12 10.94 17.51
N LEU A 12 -2.17 10.10 17.94
CA LEU A 12 -1.04 9.70 17.10
C LEU A 12 -1.52 9.03 15.80
N ALA A 13 -2.47 8.10 15.89
CA ALA A 13 -3.03 7.41 14.74
C ALA A 13 -3.72 8.39 13.77
N ALA A 14 -4.48 9.36 14.28
CA ALA A 14 -5.11 10.39 13.46
C ALA A 14 -4.10 11.28 12.73
N VAL A 15 -3.04 11.71 13.43
CA VAL A 15 -1.98 12.52 12.82
C VAL A 15 -1.25 11.73 11.73
N MET A 16 -0.88 10.48 12.02
CA MET A 16 -0.24 9.62 11.02
C MET A 16 -1.15 9.37 9.81
N GLU A 17 -2.45 9.16 10.03
CA GLU A 17 -3.42 8.97 8.95
C GLU A 17 -3.46 10.19 8.03
N ILE A 18 -3.54 11.41 8.57
CA ILE A 18 -3.54 12.64 7.78
C ILE A 18 -2.26 12.75 6.94
N VAL A 19 -1.11 12.44 7.53
CA VAL A 19 0.18 12.46 6.83
C VAL A 19 0.22 11.44 5.70
N PHE A 20 -0.17 10.18 5.96
CA PHE A 20 -0.15 9.15 4.93
C PHE A 20 -1.20 9.38 3.85
N ALA A 21 -2.41 9.83 4.19
CA ALA A 21 -3.44 10.22 3.24
C ALA A 21 -2.95 11.36 2.32
N THR A 22 -2.23 12.35 2.87
CA THR A 22 -1.61 13.42 2.07
C THR A 22 -0.55 12.87 1.12
N CYS A 23 0.30 11.95 1.57
CA CYS A 23 1.28 11.27 0.72
C CYS A 23 0.62 10.46 -0.39
N VAL A 24 -0.48 9.74 -0.09
CA VAL A 24 -1.28 9.01 -1.08
C VAL A 24 -1.86 9.95 -2.11
N PHE A 25 -2.46 11.07 -1.66
CA PHE A 25 -3.00 12.08 -2.57
C PHE A 25 -1.93 12.59 -3.54
N VAL A 26 -0.77 12.98 -3.02
CA VAL A 26 0.36 13.42 -3.86
C VAL A 26 0.83 12.32 -4.81
N TYR A 27 0.87 11.06 -4.36
CA TYR A 27 1.24 9.92 -5.20
C TYR A 27 0.26 9.72 -6.37
N ILE A 28 -1.03 9.66 -6.08
CA ILE A 28 -2.08 9.47 -7.09
C ILE A 28 -2.11 10.65 -8.06
N SER A 29 -2.06 11.89 -7.58
CA SER A 29 -2.00 13.08 -8.45
C SER A 29 -0.76 13.09 -9.35
N ARG A 30 0.35 12.46 -8.94
CA ARG A 30 1.55 12.31 -9.80
C ARG A 30 1.35 11.21 -10.84
N LEU A 31 0.68 10.11 -10.49
CA LEU A 31 0.37 9.03 -11.42
C LEU A 31 -0.63 9.49 -12.49
N GLU A 32 -1.69 10.21 -12.11
CA GLU A 32 -2.70 10.73 -13.04
C GLU A 32 -2.12 11.71 -14.07
N LYS A 33 -1.06 12.44 -13.70
CA LYS A 33 -0.37 13.37 -14.62
C LYS A 33 0.58 12.68 -15.60
N ARG A 34 0.94 11.40 -15.36
CA ARG A 34 1.79 10.64 -16.28
C ARG A 34 0.93 10.08 -17.41
N ARG A 35 1.48 10.05 -18.64
CA ARG A 35 0.88 9.31 -19.73
C ARG A 35 1.00 7.81 -19.42
N PRO A 36 -0.10 7.07 -19.23
CA PRO A 36 -0.04 5.63 -19.00
C PRO A 36 0.57 4.93 -20.21
N HIS A 37 1.33 3.86 -20.00
CA HIS A 37 1.75 3.00 -21.10
C HIS A 37 0.52 2.34 -21.78
N PRO A 38 0.48 2.18 -23.11
CA PRO A 38 -0.69 1.64 -23.82
C PRO A 38 -1.12 0.23 -23.39
N MET A 39 -0.21 -0.55 -22.80
CA MET A 39 -0.55 -1.86 -22.21
C MET A 39 -1.27 -1.77 -20.87
N GLY A 40 -1.27 -0.60 -20.21
CA GLY A 40 -1.99 -0.30 -18.97
C GLY A 40 -3.50 -0.52 -19.08
N ASP A 41 -4.09 -0.24 -20.23
CA ASP A 41 -5.53 -0.33 -20.47
C ASP A 41 -6.00 -1.77 -20.72
N GLN A 42 -5.07 -2.72 -20.91
CA GLN A 42 -5.41 -4.13 -21.11
C GLN A 42 -5.58 -4.84 -19.77
N VAL A 43 -6.82 -5.26 -19.48
CA VAL A 43 -7.17 -6.02 -18.27
C VAL A 43 -6.30 -7.28 -18.17
N GLY A 44 -5.49 -7.36 -17.11
CA GLY A 44 -4.63 -8.52 -16.84
C GLY A 44 -3.22 -8.46 -17.44
N ALA A 45 -2.88 -7.44 -18.24
CA ALA A 45 -1.54 -7.27 -18.80
C ALA A 45 -0.47 -7.20 -17.70
N HIS A 46 -0.71 -6.45 -16.62
CA HIS A 46 0.15 -6.39 -15.45
C HIS A 46 0.51 -7.79 -14.90
N LYS A 47 -0.48 -8.68 -14.76
CA LYS A 47 -0.28 -10.02 -14.19
C LYS A 47 0.51 -10.91 -15.13
N ALA A 48 0.21 -10.86 -16.43
CA ALA A 48 0.90 -11.64 -17.46
C ALA A 48 2.37 -11.21 -17.59
N VAL A 49 2.62 -9.90 -17.69
CA VAL A 49 3.95 -9.33 -17.83
C VAL A 49 4.81 -9.60 -16.59
N LEU A 50 4.29 -9.36 -15.38
CA LEU A 50 5.04 -9.69 -14.16
C LEU A 50 5.28 -11.20 -14.00
N ALA A 51 4.40 -12.05 -14.52
CA ALA A 51 4.63 -13.51 -14.53
C ALA A 51 5.76 -13.90 -15.48
N LYS A 52 5.86 -13.27 -16.67
CA LYS A 52 6.97 -13.46 -17.60
C LYS A 52 8.30 -13.05 -16.96
N VAL A 53 8.36 -11.86 -16.34
CA VAL A 53 9.55 -11.39 -15.61
C VAL A 53 9.93 -12.36 -14.48
N ARG A 54 8.96 -12.84 -13.70
CA ARG A 54 9.22 -13.81 -12.61
C ARG A 54 9.86 -15.11 -13.10
N LYS A 55 9.46 -15.56 -14.29
CA LYS A 55 9.90 -16.80 -14.94
C LYS A 55 11.09 -16.61 -15.88
N ARG A 56 11.60 -15.38 -16.07
CA ARG A 56 12.65 -15.03 -17.05
C ARG A 56 12.31 -15.49 -18.47
N GLN A 57 11.06 -15.32 -18.86
CA GLN A 57 10.62 -15.68 -20.21
C GLN A 57 11.03 -14.60 -21.22
N PRO A 58 11.24 -14.95 -22.50
CA PRO A 58 11.42 -13.97 -23.56
C PRO A 58 10.24 -12.99 -23.60
N MET A 59 10.56 -11.71 -23.68
CA MET A 59 9.59 -10.61 -23.66
C MET A 59 9.87 -9.66 -24.82
N SER A 60 8.83 -9.04 -25.38
CA SER A 60 9.03 -7.96 -26.34
C SER A 60 9.51 -6.68 -25.62
N GLN A 61 10.12 -5.75 -26.35
CA GLN A 61 10.58 -4.49 -25.76
C GLN A 61 9.45 -3.72 -25.05
N GLN A 62 8.24 -3.71 -25.62
CA GLN A 62 7.07 -3.08 -25.01
C GLN A 62 6.68 -3.71 -23.67
N GLU A 63 6.85 -5.04 -23.53
CA GLU A 63 6.58 -5.74 -22.28
C GLU A 63 7.67 -5.46 -21.23
N VAL A 64 8.92 -5.28 -21.65
CA VAL A 64 10.03 -4.90 -20.78
C VAL A 64 9.84 -3.46 -20.26
N ASP A 65 9.49 -2.52 -21.13
CA ASP A 65 9.27 -1.12 -20.78
C ASP A 65 8.11 -0.98 -19.78
N TYR A 66 7.00 -1.69 -20.04
CA TYR A 66 5.86 -1.73 -19.14
C TYR A 66 6.20 -2.44 -17.80
N ALA A 67 6.97 -3.53 -17.82
CA ALA A 67 7.44 -4.16 -16.59
C ALA A 67 8.34 -3.21 -15.77
N ALA A 68 9.19 -2.43 -16.44
CA ALA A 68 10.06 -1.44 -15.80
C ALA A 68 9.25 -0.36 -15.10
N GLU A 69 8.18 0.13 -15.73
CA GLU A 69 7.24 1.08 -15.12
C GLU A 69 6.61 0.50 -13.85
N LEU A 70 6.05 -0.72 -13.92
CA LEU A 70 5.41 -1.37 -12.76
C LEU A 70 6.39 -1.62 -11.60
N VAL A 71 7.62 -2.01 -11.90
CA VAL A 71 8.66 -2.20 -10.90
C VAL A 71 9.11 -0.86 -10.31
N ALA A 72 9.20 0.20 -11.13
CA ALA A 72 9.54 1.54 -10.66
C ALA A 72 8.45 2.10 -9.72
N ASP A 73 7.19 1.94 -10.08
CA ASP A 73 6.05 2.37 -9.26
C ASP A 73 6.01 1.62 -7.93
N ALA A 74 6.15 0.29 -7.95
CA ALA A 74 6.18 -0.52 -6.73
C ALA A 74 7.39 -0.24 -5.82
N ARG A 75 8.47 0.34 -6.37
CA ARG A 75 9.67 0.78 -5.63
C ARG A 75 9.56 2.19 -5.09
N SER A 76 8.59 2.98 -5.54
CA SER A 76 8.37 4.33 -5.06
C SER A 76 8.07 4.31 -3.56
N PRO A 77 8.80 5.05 -2.71
CA PRO A 77 8.47 5.17 -1.29
C PRO A 77 7.03 5.66 -1.05
N LEU A 78 6.54 6.54 -1.93
CA LEU A 78 5.17 7.05 -1.88
C LEU A 78 4.11 5.96 -2.12
N ALA A 79 4.43 4.89 -2.86
CA ALA A 79 3.51 3.77 -3.03
C ALA A 79 3.21 3.06 -1.71
N TYR A 80 4.14 3.08 -0.76
CA TYR A 80 3.95 2.51 0.59
C TYR A 80 3.07 3.39 1.49
N ALA A 81 2.78 4.63 1.10
CA ALA A 81 1.80 5.45 1.83
C ALA A 81 0.40 4.86 1.73
N ILE A 82 0.08 4.12 0.65
CA ILE A 82 -1.24 3.46 0.48
C ILE A 82 -1.47 2.40 1.57
N PRO A 83 -0.61 1.36 1.73
CA PRO A 83 -0.78 0.42 2.83
C PRO A 83 -0.57 1.06 4.21
N ALA A 84 0.27 2.10 4.33
CA ALA A 84 0.41 2.82 5.60
C ALA A 84 -0.89 3.50 6.03
N ALA A 85 -1.56 4.24 5.14
CA ALA A 85 -2.87 4.86 5.40
C ALA A 85 -3.93 3.80 5.78
N LEU A 86 -4.04 2.72 5.00
CA LEU A 86 -4.96 1.62 5.33
C LEU A 86 -4.67 0.97 6.69
N PHE A 87 -3.40 0.91 7.10
CA PHE A 87 -3.03 0.46 8.43
C PHE A 87 -3.46 1.47 9.51
N THR A 88 -3.15 2.75 9.32
CA THR A 88 -3.37 3.78 10.32
C THR A 88 -4.85 4.09 10.53
N ILE A 89 -5.69 4.03 9.50
CA ILE A 89 -7.14 4.16 9.68
C ILE A 89 -7.73 2.99 10.47
N GLY A 90 -7.24 1.76 10.22
CA GLY A 90 -7.64 0.57 10.98
C GLY A 90 -7.18 0.65 12.43
N PHE A 91 -5.94 1.08 12.65
CA PHE A 91 -5.37 1.28 13.97
C PHE A 91 -6.13 2.36 14.75
N PHE A 92 -6.39 3.52 14.13
CA PHE A 92 -7.16 4.63 14.68
C PHE A 92 -8.52 4.17 15.18
N TYR A 93 -9.23 3.37 14.38
CA TYR A 93 -10.51 2.80 14.76
C TYR A 93 -10.41 1.94 16.03
N VAL A 94 -9.44 1.01 16.10
CA VAL A 94 -9.27 0.11 17.26
C VAL A 94 -8.95 0.91 18.53
N VAL A 95 -7.94 1.79 18.48
CA VAL A 95 -7.53 2.55 19.67
C VAL A 95 -8.58 3.59 20.07
N GLY A 96 -9.29 4.17 19.11
CA GLY A 96 -10.42 5.08 19.36
C GLY A 96 -11.59 4.38 20.07
N CYS A 97 -11.91 3.14 19.68
CA CYS A 97 -12.89 2.34 20.42
C CYS A 97 -12.42 2.02 21.84
N LEU A 98 -11.14 1.66 22.03
CA LEU A 98 -10.58 1.39 23.35
C LEU A 98 -10.56 2.64 24.23
N PHE A 99 -10.28 3.82 23.66
CA PHE A 99 -10.38 5.09 24.35
C PHE A 99 -11.83 5.39 24.79
N MET A 100 -12.81 5.15 23.94
CA MET A 100 -14.23 5.32 24.30
C MET A 100 -14.67 4.39 25.44
N LEU A 101 -14.22 3.14 25.42
CA LEU A 101 -14.46 2.17 26.51
C LEU A 101 -13.75 2.59 27.80
N HIS A 102 -12.55 3.18 27.69
CA HIS A 102 -11.84 3.72 28.84
C HIS A 102 -12.57 4.91 29.49
N LEU A 103 -13.18 5.79 28.69
CA LEU A 103 -13.93 6.95 29.17
C LEU A 103 -15.29 6.61 29.78
N HIS A 104 -16.06 5.74 29.12
CA HIS A 104 -17.47 5.50 29.48
C HIS A 104 -17.70 4.18 30.24
N GLY A 105 -16.65 3.37 30.39
CA GLY A 105 -16.76 2.00 30.90
C GLY A 105 -17.31 1.04 29.85
N GLY A 106 -16.93 -0.23 29.97
CA GLY A 106 -17.38 -1.31 29.08
C GLY A 106 -16.28 -2.32 28.79
N ASN A 107 -16.66 -3.42 28.15
CA ASN A 107 -15.74 -4.47 27.72
C ASN A 107 -15.55 -4.43 26.20
N PRO A 108 -14.32 -4.62 25.70
CA PRO A 108 -14.10 -4.73 24.26
C PRO A 108 -14.84 -5.94 23.70
N SER A 109 -15.50 -5.74 22.55
CA SER A 109 -16.15 -6.79 21.76
C SER A 109 -15.46 -6.97 20.40
N PHE A 110 -15.89 -7.94 19.59
CA PHE A 110 -15.43 -8.13 18.22
C PHE A 110 -15.46 -6.83 17.39
N ARG A 111 -16.49 -5.98 17.58
CA ARG A 111 -16.63 -4.70 16.89
C ARG A 111 -15.43 -3.78 17.08
N THR A 112 -14.82 -3.80 18.28
CA THR A 112 -13.63 -3.01 18.63
C THR A 112 -12.45 -3.33 17.72
N PHE A 113 -12.35 -4.59 17.26
CA PHE A 113 -11.19 -5.11 16.54
C PHE A 113 -11.41 -5.26 15.03
N ILE A 114 -12.55 -4.81 14.49
CA ILE A 114 -12.82 -4.85 13.04
C ILE A 114 -11.75 -4.08 12.25
N GLY A 115 -11.17 -3.02 12.83
CA GLY A 115 -10.02 -2.29 12.25
C GLY A 115 -8.76 -3.13 12.05
N GLY A 116 -8.66 -4.32 12.66
CA GLY A 116 -7.59 -5.28 12.37
C GLY A 116 -7.64 -5.87 10.96
N ILE A 117 -8.82 -5.95 10.33
CA ILE A 117 -8.98 -6.46 8.96
C ILE A 117 -8.25 -5.56 7.94
N PRO A 118 -8.48 -4.22 7.89
CA PRO A 118 -7.73 -3.36 7.00
C PRO A 118 -6.23 -3.33 7.32
N MET A 119 -5.82 -3.45 8.59
CA MET A 119 -4.41 -3.56 8.98
C MET A 119 -3.74 -4.81 8.39
N LEU A 120 -4.36 -5.98 8.48
CA LEU A 120 -3.81 -7.21 7.88
C LEU A 120 -3.79 -7.14 6.35
N THR A 121 -4.85 -6.59 5.77
CA THR A 121 -4.94 -6.35 4.31
C THR A 121 -3.78 -5.47 3.84
N SER A 122 -3.47 -4.40 4.58
CA SER A 122 -2.42 -3.47 4.21
C SER A 122 -1.02 -4.07 4.32
N MET A 123 -0.77 -4.92 5.31
CA MET A 123 0.47 -5.68 5.42
C MET A 123 0.69 -6.59 4.21
N ASN A 124 -0.37 -7.25 3.74
CA ASN A 124 -0.33 -8.06 2.52
C ASN A 124 -0.05 -7.19 1.28
N MET A 125 -0.68 -6.03 1.15
CA MET A 125 -0.40 -5.08 0.06
C MET A 125 1.06 -4.62 0.06
N ALA A 126 1.60 -4.24 1.22
CA ALA A 126 3.01 -3.85 1.35
C ALA A 126 3.97 -5.00 1.00
N ALA A 127 3.62 -6.25 1.34
CA ALA A 127 4.40 -7.42 0.94
C ALA A 127 4.35 -7.65 -0.57
N GLN A 128 3.20 -7.45 -1.21
CA GLN A 128 3.06 -7.56 -2.66
C GLN A 128 3.89 -6.50 -3.39
N LEU A 129 3.84 -5.24 -2.94
CA LEU A 129 4.68 -4.16 -3.49
C LEU A 129 6.17 -4.51 -3.37
N ARG A 130 6.62 -4.99 -2.20
CA ARG A 130 8.01 -5.44 -2.01
C ARG A 130 8.40 -6.58 -2.95
N ARG A 131 7.51 -7.55 -3.16
CA ARG A 131 7.75 -8.66 -4.08
C ARG A 131 7.89 -8.19 -5.53
N VAL A 132 7.07 -7.22 -5.95
CA VAL A 132 7.17 -6.62 -7.29
C VAL A 132 8.44 -5.78 -7.42
N ALA A 133 8.76 -4.96 -6.42
CA ALA A 133 10.00 -4.18 -6.35
C ALA A 133 11.26 -5.05 -6.47
N GLY A 134 11.25 -6.25 -5.88
CA GLY A 134 12.33 -7.23 -5.99
C GLY A 134 12.52 -7.83 -7.39
N LEU A 135 11.56 -7.66 -8.30
CA LEU A 135 11.70 -8.14 -9.69
C LEU A 135 12.68 -7.33 -10.52
N LYS A 136 13.17 -6.18 -10.01
CA LYS A 136 14.20 -5.36 -10.67
C LYS A 136 15.40 -6.19 -11.13
N GLY A 137 15.88 -7.11 -10.29
CA GLY A 137 17.02 -7.97 -10.64
C GLY A 137 16.71 -8.89 -11.82
N LYS A 138 15.51 -9.50 -11.82
CA LYS A 138 15.08 -10.39 -12.90
C LYS A 138 14.76 -9.64 -14.19
N LEU A 139 14.33 -8.39 -14.10
CA LEU A 139 14.06 -7.56 -15.26
C LEU A 139 15.36 -7.21 -16.00
N ALA A 140 16.46 -6.96 -15.28
CA ALA A 140 17.77 -6.73 -15.87
C ALA A 140 18.28 -7.95 -16.67
N ASP A 141 17.95 -9.17 -16.24
CA ASP A 141 18.33 -10.40 -16.94
C ASP A 141 17.55 -10.64 -18.25
N VAL A 142 16.38 -10.00 -18.41
CA VAL A 142 15.44 -10.24 -19.51
C VAL A 142 15.42 -9.08 -20.52
N SER A 143 15.96 -7.91 -20.12
CA SER A 143 16.10 -6.77 -21.03
C SER A 143 17.10 -7.13 -22.14
N PRO A 144 16.73 -7.00 -23.43
CA PRO A 144 17.72 -7.00 -24.50
C PRO A 144 18.73 -5.87 -24.20
N GLY A 145 20.01 -6.16 -24.31
CA GLY A 145 21.06 -5.13 -24.29
C GLY A 145 20.97 -4.22 -25.50
#